data_AF-A0A964VLZ4-F1
#
_entry.id   AF-A0A964VLZ4-F1
#
_cell.length_a   1.000
_cell.length_b   1.000
_cell.length_c   1.000
_cell.angle_alpha   90.00
_cell.angle_beta   90.00
_cell.angle_gamma   90.00
#
_symmetry.space_group_name_H-M   'P 1'
#
loop_
_entity.id
_entity.type
_entity.pdbx_description
1 polymer ?
#
loop_
_entity_poly.entity_id
_entity_poly.type
_entity_poly.pdbx_seq_one_letter_code
_entity_poly.pdbx_strand_id
1 'polypeptide(L)'
;MQISELTTMVKGRWTRAEILKLKRLYGSNSQKRLARIFRRTVGSIERQAKHYHLGKNKVFVKRSEGESAYKMPRWTPAELAKLRRLHLHLSNLEVARRMGRSLGSIVTQAHELGLHKSAKRLVGMGRENIKQRWGTKRRR
;
A
#
# COMPACT_ATOMS: atom_id res chain seq x y z
N MET A 1 11.48 39.56 19.37
CA MET A 1 10.64 40.13 18.29
C MET A 1 10.11 38.99 17.45
N GLN A 2 8.82 38.65 17.56
CA GLN A 2 8.20 37.56 16.80
C GLN A 2 7.26 38.21 15.78
N ILE A 3 7.67 38.24 14.51
CA ILE A 3 6.87 38.79 13.41
C ILE A 3 5.72 37.81 13.16
N SER A 4 4.53 38.14 13.66
CA SER A 4 3.30 37.47 13.30
C SER A 4 2.90 37.91 11.89
N GLU A 5 3.32 37.16 10.87
CA GLU A 5 2.83 37.34 9.51
C GLU A 5 1.31 37.07 9.48
N LEU A 6 0.52 38.15 9.47
CA LEU A 6 -0.91 38.13 9.14
C LEU A 6 -1.06 37.61 7.70
N THR A 7 -1.07 36.28 7.54
CA THR A 7 -1.20 35.62 6.24
C THR A 7 -2.61 35.86 5.73
N THR A 8 -2.80 36.89 4.92
CA THR A 8 -4.10 37.17 4.30
C THR A 8 -4.48 36.03 3.37
N MET A 9 -5.62 35.40 3.64
CA MET A 9 -6.13 34.33 2.79
C MET A 9 -6.55 34.89 1.43
N VAL A 10 -6.18 34.18 0.36
CA VAL A 10 -6.58 34.55 -1.00
C VAL A 10 -8.09 34.35 -1.14
N LYS A 11 -8.80 35.45 -1.38
CA LYS A 11 -10.23 35.47 -1.72
C LYS A 11 -10.39 35.59 -3.23
N GLY A 12 -11.47 35.06 -3.79
CA GLY A 12 -11.79 35.17 -5.22
C GLY A 12 -11.72 33.86 -6.01
N ARG A 13 -11.93 33.96 -7.34
CA ARG A 13 -12.00 32.82 -8.26
C ARG A 13 -10.68 32.04 -8.28
N TRP A 14 -10.77 30.76 -8.58
CA TRP A 14 -9.60 29.91 -8.82
C TRP A 14 -9.10 30.13 -10.24
N THR A 15 -7.83 30.46 -10.37
CA THR A 15 -7.15 30.57 -11.67
C THR A 15 -6.87 29.18 -12.25
N ARG A 16 -6.72 29.10 -13.57
CA ARG A 16 -6.33 27.85 -14.25
C ARG A 16 -5.03 27.27 -13.71
N ALA A 17 -4.05 28.12 -13.39
CA ALA A 17 -2.78 27.71 -12.82
C ALA A 17 -2.94 27.11 -11.41
N GLU A 18 -3.76 27.72 -10.55
CA GLU A 18 -4.07 27.15 -9.24
C GLU A 18 -4.78 25.80 -9.35
N ILE A 19 -5.72 25.64 -10.29
CA ILE A 19 -6.41 24.36 -10.52
C ILE A 19 -5.44 23.27 -10.98
N LEU A 20 -4.55 23.56 -11.94
CA LEU A 20 -3.53 22.60 -12.38
C LEU A 20 -2.61 22.19 -11.23
N LYS A 21 -2.17 23.16 -10.43
CA LYS A 21 -1.36 22.90 -9.23
C LYS A 21 -2.14 22.07 -8.20
N LEU A 22 -3.43 22.33 -8.01
CA LEU A 22 -4.29 21.57 -7.10
C LEU A 22 -4.40 20.12 -7.55
N LYS A 23 -4.69 19.87 -8.83
CA LYS A 23 -4.76 18.51 -9.42
C LYS A 23 -3.47 17.73 -9.19
N ARG A 24 -2.30 18.37 -9.39
CA ARG A 24 -0.99 17.75 -9.17
C ARG A 24 -0.73 17.39 -7.71
N LEU A 25 -1.13 18.26 -6.77
CA LEU A 25 -0.77 18.13 -5.36
C LEU A 25 -1.81 17.38 -4.53
N TYR A 26 -3.07 17.33 -4.96
CA TYR A 26 -4.17 16.87 -4.12
C TYR A 26 -4.00 15.45 -3.61
N GLY A 27 -3.51 14.53 -4.46
CA GLY A 27 -3.42 13.11 -4.15
C GLY A 27 -2.48 12.76 -2.99
N SER A 28 -1.41 13.54 -2.79
CA SER A 28 -0.32 13.22 -1.85
C SER A 28 -0.26 14.13 -0.63
N ASN A 29 -1.22 15.04 -0.46
CA ASN A 29 -1.18 16.07 0.58
C ASN A 29 -2.47 16.10 1.40
N SER A 30 -2.35 16.39 2.69
CA SER A 30 -3.51 16.65 3.55
C SER A 30 -4.18 17.97 3.19
N GLN A 31 -5.47 18.09 3.50
CA GLN A 31 -6.25 19.31 3.27
C GLN A 31 -5.64 20.51 4.01
N LYS A 32 -5.20 20.32 5.25
CA LYS A 32 -4.50 21.36 6.04
C LYS A 32 -3.22 21.85 5.35
N ARG A 33 -2.43 20.95 4.75
CA ARG A 33 -1.22 21.33 4.01
C ARG A 33 -1.57 22.07 2.72
N LEU A 34 -2.58 21.61 1.98
CA LEU A 34 -3.06 22.30 0.77
C LEU A 34 -3.58 23.70 1.10
N ALA A 35 -4.34 23.86 2.19
CA ALA A 35 -4.82 25.15 2.65
C ALA A 35 -3.66 26.15 2.86
N ARG A 36 -2.53 25.69 3.45
CA ARG A 36 -1.32 26.51 3.58
C ARG A 36 -0.67 26.83 2.23
N ILE A 37 -0.49 25.83 1.35
CA ILE A 37 0.14 26.00 0.04
C ILE A 37 -0.62 26.99 -0.86
N PHE A 38 -1.95 26.91 -0.85
CA PHE A 38 -2.81 27.78 -1.66
C PHE A 38 -3.23 29.06 -0.92
N ARG A 39 -2.85 29.20 0.36
CA ARG A 39 -3.33 30.26 1.27
C ARG A 39 -4.86 30.44 1.20
N ARG A 40 -5.58 29.33 1.12
CA ARG A 40 -7.05 29.27 1.01
C ARG A 40 -7.60 28.38 2.10
N THR A 41 -8.88 28.54 2.44
CA THR A 41 -9.53 27.71 3.46
C THR A 41 -9.64 26.25 3.00
N VAL A 42 -9.66 25.33 3.97
CA VAL A 42 -9.90 23.90 3.72
C VAL A 42 -11.20 23.68 2.94
N GLY A 43 -12.28 24.36 3.32
CA GLY A 43 -13.57 24.25 2.61
C GLY A 43 -13.52 24.74 1.15
N SER A 44 -12.64 25.70 0.81
CA SER A 44 -12.41 26.10 -0.60
C SER A 44 -11.72 24.99 -1.39
N ILE A 45 -10.71 24.35 -0.77
CA ILE A 45 -9.99 23.21 -1.35
C ILE A 45 -10.94 22.02 -1.57
N GLU A 46 -11.76 21.67 -0.57
CA GLU A 46 -12.70 20.55 -0.65
C GLU A 46 -13.75 20.76 -1.75
N ARG A 47 -14.29 21.98 -1.86
CA ARG A 47 -15.23 22.32 -2.92
C ARG A 47 -14.64 22.14 -4.31
N GLN A 48 -13.40 22.57 -4.52
CA GLN A 48 -12.73 22.38 -5.81
C GLN A 48 -12.34 20.92 -6.05
N ALA A 49 -11.90 20.21 -5.03
CA ALA A 49 -11.63 18.79 -5.13
C ALA A 49 -12.88 18.00 -5.52
N LYS A 50 -14.04 18.32 -4.92
CA LYS A 50 -15.34 17.74 -5.28
C LYS A 50 -15.71 18.09 -6.72
N HIS A 51 -15.61 19.37 -7.10
CA HIS A 51 -15.94 19.84 -8.45
C HIS A 51 -15.13 19.14 -9.55
N TYR A 52 -13.84 18.90 -9.31
CA TYR A 52 -12.94 18.20 -10.24
C TYR A 52 -12.78 16.69 -9.97
N HIS A 53 -13.60 16.11 -9.07
CA HIS A 53 -13.57 14.68 -8.72
C HIS A 53 -12.16 14.17 -8.31
N LEU A 54 -11.43 14.96 -7.52
CA LEU A 54 -10.07 14.63 -7.11
C LEU A 54 -10.06 13.61 -5.96
N GLY A 55 -9.38 12.49 -6.18
CA GLY A 55 -9.15 11.45 -5.18
C GLY A 55 -7.80 11.60 -4.46
N LYS A 56 -7.70 11.02 -3.27
CA LYS A 56 -6.40 10.82 -2.61
C LYS A 56 -5.69 9.59 -3.20
N ASN A 57 -4.37 9.65 -3.24
CA ASN A 57 -3.57 8.51 -3.67
C ASN A 57 -3.68 7.40 -2.63
N LYS A 58 -3.80 6.15 -3.08
CA LYS A 58 -3.88 4.97 -2.20
C LYS A 58 -2.77 4.92 -1.14
N VAL A 59 -1.55 5.32 -1.52
CA VAL A 59 -0.41 5.41 -0.60
C VAL A 59 -0.61 6.46 0.48
N PHE A 60 -1.20 7.62 0.14
CA PHE A 60 -1.52 8.67 1.10
C PHE A 60 -2.59 8.19 2.08
N VAL A 61 -3.67 7.60 1.56
CA VAL A 61 -4.79 7.08 2.37
C VAL A 61 -4.31 6.05 3.40
N LYS A 62 -3.54 5.05 2.95
CA LYS A 62 -2.98 4.03 3.85
C LYS A 62 -2.09 4.62 4.94
N ARG A 63 -1.20 5.55 4.57
CA ARG A 63 -0.34 6.24 5.56
C ARG A 63 -1.16 7.04 6.56
N SER A 64 -2.25 7.68 6.14
CA SER A 64 -3.12 8.45 7.06
C SER A 64 -3.97 7.56 7.96
N GLU A 65 -4.33 6.36 7.50
CA GLU A 65 -5.13 5.38 8.27
C GLU A 65 -4.27 4.56 9.25
N GLY A 66 -2.96 4.84 9.33
CA GLY A 66 -2.04 4.07 10.17
C GLY A 66 -1.75 2.66 9.63
N GLU A 67 -2.32 2.27 8.49
CA GLU A 67 -1.89 1.09 7.76
C GLU A 67 -0.46 1.34 7.27
N SER A 68 0.49 0.61 7.85
CA SER A 68 1.87 0.54 7.36
C SER A 68 1.80 0.32 5.85
N ALA A 69 2.22 1.33 5.08
CA ALA A 69 2.33 1.22 3.64
C ALA A 69 3.07 -0.08 3.37
N TYR A 70 2.36 -1.08 2.79
CA TYR A 70 2.83 -2.47 2.66
C TYR A 70 4.34 -2.44 2.53
N LYS A 71 5.06 -2.85 3.60
CA LYS A 71 6.50 -3.06 3.47
C LYS A 71 6.58 -4.04 2.30
N MET A 72 7.03 -3.55 1.16
CA MET A 72 7.58 -4.36 0.09
C MET A 72 9.08 -4.22 0.32
N PRO A 73 9.63 -4.83 1.40
CA PRO A 73 11.06 -4.73 1.59
C PRO A 73 11.70 -5.43 0.39
N ARG A 74 12.75 -4.81 -0.14
CA ARG A 74 13.58 -5.48 -1.14
C ARG A 74 14.00 -6.84 -0.59
N TRP A 75 14.01 -7.85 -1.45
CA TRP A 75 14.48 -9.17 -1.06
C TRP A 75 15.98 -9.11 -0.77
N THR A 76 16.35 -9.50 0.44
CA THR A 76 17.76 -9.62 0.81
C THR A 76 18.34 -10.94 0.29
N PRO A 77 19.66 -11.04 0.06
CA PRO A 77 20.30 -12.29 -0.32
C PRO A 77 20.00 -13.45 0.65
N ALA A 78 19.96 -13.15 1.97
CA ALA A 78 19.62 -14.12 3.01
C ALA A 78 18.18 -14.64 2.89
N GLU A 79 17.21 -13.75 2.60
CA GLU A 79 15.82 -14.16 2.36
C GLU A 79 15.70 -15.00 1.09
N LEU A 80 16.41 -14.67 0.01
CA LEU A 80 16.41 -15.45 -1.22
C LEU A 80 16.98 -16.86 -1.00
N ALA A 81 18.07 -16.98 -0.23
CA ALA A 81 18.63 -18.27 0.16
C ALA A 81 17.63 -19.10 1.01
N LYS A 82 16.96 -18.43 1.97
CA LYS A 82 15.92 -19.06 2.79
C LYS A 82 14.73 -19.51 1.94
N LEU A 83 14.31 -18.71 0.95
CA LEU A 83 13.23 -19.06 0.03
C LEU A 83 13.60 -20.29 -0.81
N ARG A 84 14.81 -20.34 -1.39
CA ARG A 84 15.30 -21.51 -2.14
C ARG A 84 15.20 -22.81 -1.35
N ARG A 85 15.63 -22.77 -0.08
CA ARG A 85 15.58 -23.94 0.82
C ARG A 85 14.14 -24.35 1.18
N LEU A 86 13.29 -23.39 1.54
CA LEU A 86 11.95 -23.68 2.07
C LEU A 86 10.95 -24.04 0.96
N HIS A 87 11.06 -23.42 -0.21
CA HIS A 87 10.07 -23.51 -1.27
C HIS A 87 9.93 -24.92 -1.86
N LEU A 88 10.99 -25.73 -1.82
CA LEU A 88 10.98 -27.10 -2.35
C LEU A 88 10.14 -28.06 -1.50
N HIS A 89 10.12 -27.84 -0.18
CA HIS A 89 9.55 -28.79 0.78
C HIS A 89 8.22 -28.33 1.37
N LEU A 90 7.98 -27.03 1.47
CA LEU A 90 6.82 -26.47 2.18
C LEU A 90 5.75 -25.92 1.23
N SER A 91 4.52 -25.83 1.72
CA SER A 91 3.44 -25.17 0.99
C SER A 91 3.74 -23.68 0.89
N ASN A 92 3.27 -23.01 -0.17
CA ASN A 92 3.47 -21.57 -0.31
C ASN A 92 2.91 -20.79 0.89
N LEU A 93 1.83 -21.30 1.50
CA LEU A 93 1.22 -20.73 2.70
C LEU A 93 2.13 -20.84 3.93
N GLU A 94 2.77 -21.99 4.13
CA GLU A 94 3.73 -22.17 5.24
C GLU A 94 5.00 -21.37 5.03
N VAL A 95 5.51 -21.31 3.79
CA VAL A 95 6.66 -20.45 3.44
C VAL A 95 6.34 -18.99 3.77
N ALA A 96 5.18 -18.50 3.34
CA ALA A 96 4.71 -17.14 3.64
C ALA A 96 4.69 -16.86 5.15
N ARG A 97 4.12 -17.77 5.95
CA ARG A 97 4.11 -17.65 7.42
C ARG A 97 5.50 -17.64 8.03
N ARG A 98 6.39 -18.56 7.63
CA ARG A 98 7.77 -18.65 8.16
C ARG A 98 8.67 -17.49 7.74
N MET A 99 8.34 -16.82 6.65
CA MET A 99 9.10 -15.66 6.15
C MET A 99 8.48 -14.32 6.55
N GLY A 100 7.27 -14.31 7.14
CA GLY A 100 6.55 -13.08 7.45
C GLY A 100 6.23 -12.25 6.20
N ARG A 101 6.07 -12.88 5.04
CA ARG A 101 5.77 -12.23 3.75
C ARG A 101 4.42 -12.70 3.22
N SER A 102 3.83 -11.92 2.31
CA SER A 102 2.55 -12.28 1.70
C SER A 102 2.71 -13.48 0.76
N LEU A 103 1.64 -14.27 0.62
CA LEU A 103 1.60 -15.42 -0.29
C LEU A 103 1.96 -15.01 -1.73
N GLY A 104 1.38 -13.91 -2.21
CA GLY A 104 1.67 -13.37 -3.54
C GLY A 104 3.15 -13.04 -3.72
N SER A 105 3.79 -12.42 -2.72
CA SER A 105 5.22 -12.12 -2.77
C SER A 105 6.08 -13.38 -2.87
N ILE A 106 5.72 -14.46 -2.16
CA ILE A 106 6.42 -15.74 -2.25
C ILE A 106 6.27 -16.34 -3.65
N VAL A 107 5.06 -16.35 -4.21
CA VAL A 107 4.77 -16.91 -5.54
C VAL A 107 5.53 -16.16 -6.62
N THR A 108 5.44 -14.83 -6.64
CA THR A 108 6.16 -13.99 -7.60
C THR A 108 7.67 -14.20 -7.48
N GLN A 109 8.22 -14.17 -6.26
CA GLN A 109 9.66 -14.34 -6.10
C GLN A 109 10.15 -15.75 -6.46
N ALA A 110 9.37 -16.79 -6.14
CA ALA A 110 9.71 -18.15 -6.52
C ALA A 110 9.74 -18.30 -8.05
N HIS A 111 8.78 -17.68 -8.74
CA HIS A 111 8.75 -17.64 -10.20
C HIS A 111 9.98 -16.89 -10.78
N GLU A 112 10.30 -15.70 -10.27
CA GLU A 112 11.49 -14.95 -10.68
C GLU A 112 12.81 -15.72 -10.48
N LEU A 113 12.87 -16.57 -9.45
CA LEU A 113 14.03 -17.42 -9.16
C LEU A 113 14.00 -18.77 -9.91
N GLY A 114 13.00 -19.03 -10.76
CA GLY A 114 12.84 -20.31 -11.46
C GLY A 114 12.59 -21.51 -10.52
N LEU A 115 12.01 -21.27 -9.34
CA LEU A 115 11.77 -22.30 -8.35
C LEU A 115 10.44 -23.00 -8.62
N HIS A 116 10.51 -24.27 -9.02
CA HIS A 116 9.35 -25.11 -9.25
C HIS A 116 9.21 -26.17 -8.15
N LYS A 117 7.97 -26.55 -7.85
CA LYS A 117 7.67 -27.68 -6.97
C LYS A 117 7.40 -28.92 -7.82
N SER A 118 7.79 -30.10 -7.33
CA SER A 118 7.44 -31.36 -7.98
C SER A 118 5.93 -31.57 -8.00
N ALA A 119 5.43 -32.32 -8.98
CA ALA A 119 4.00 -32.66 -9.08
C ALA A 119 3.47 -33.31 -7.80
N LYS A 120 4.23 -34.26 -7.21
CA LYS A 120 3.91 -34.90 -5.93
C LYS A 120 3.74 -33.86 -4.80
N ARG A 121 4.63 -32.85 -4.73
CA ARG A 121 4.54 -31.80 -3.72
C ARG A 121 3.31 -30.91 -3.91
N LEU A 122 2.97 -30.56 -5.16
CA LEU A 122 1.79 -29.76 -5.49
C LEU A 122 0.50 -30.46 -5.07
N VAL A 123 0.38 -31.77 -5.31
CA VAL A 123 -0.76 -32.58 -4.85
C VAL A 123 -0.84 -32.58 -3.32
N GLY A 124 0.29 -32.81 -2.64
CA GLY A 124 0.35 -32.75 -1.17
C GLY A 124 -0.08 -31.39 -0.63
N MET A 125 0.39 -30.30 -1.26
CA MET A 125 0.07 -28.92 -0.89
C MET A 125 -1.44 -28.65 -1.04
N GLY A 126 -2.07 -29.16 -2.09
CA GLY A 126 -3.51 -29.04 -2.28
C GLY A 126 -4.29 -29.64 -1.11
N ARG A 127 -3.94 -30.87 -0.71
CA ARG A 127 -4.55 -31.55 0.44
C ARG A 127 -4.35 -30.80 1.75
N GLU A 128 -3.13 -30.31 1.99
CA GLU A 128 -2.79 -29.49 3.17
C GLU A 128 -3.62 -28.21 3.23
N ASN A 129 -3.75 -27.49 2.11
CA ASN A 129 -4.51 -26.25 2.02
C ASN A 129 -6.01 -26.48 2.26
N ILE A 130 -6.58 -27.54 1.68
CA ILE A 130 -7.98 -27.92 1.91
C ILE A 130 -8.20 -28.25 3.38
N LYS A 131 -7.30 -29.05 3.99
CA LYS A 131 -7.36 -29.39 5.42
C LYS A 131 -7.31 -28.13 6.30
N GLN A 132 -6.44 -27.17 6.01
CA GLN A 132 -6.39 -25.93 6.78
C GLN A 132 -7.65 -25.08 6.61
N ARG A 133 -8.20 -25.00 5.39
CA ARG A 133 -9.41 -24.21 5.11
C ARG A 133 -10.66 -24.77 5.80
N TRP A 134 -10.82 -26.09 5.79
CA TRP A 134 -12.07 -26.73 6.27
C TRP A 134 -11.94 -27.43 7.62
N GLY A 135 -10.74 -27.83 8.03
CA GLY A 135 -10.50 -28.49 9.33
C GLY A 135 -10.67 -27.54 10.52
N THR A 136 -10.46 -26.24 10.33
CA THR A 136 -10.60 -25.23 11.40
C THR A 136 -12.09 -24.92 11.69
N LYS A 137 -13.00 -25.17 10.75
CA LYS A 137 -14.44 -24.90 10.89
C LYS A 137 -15.16 -25.85 11.86
N ARG A 138 -14.54 -26.97 12.25
CA ARG A 138 -15.13 -28.01 13.14
C ARG A 138 -14.77 -27.85 14.62
N ARG A 139 -14.00 -26.82 15.00
CA ARG A 139 -13.52 -26.59 16.39
C ARG A 139 -14.20 -25.40 17.10
N ARG A 140 -15.36 -24.97 16.62
CA ARG A 140 -16.19 -23.95 17.28
C ARG A 140 -17.57 -24.52 17.52
#